data_AF-A0A9D0VK68-F1
#
_entry.id   AF-A0A9D0VK68-F1
#
_cell.length_a   1.000
_cell.length_b   1.000
_cell.length_c   1.000
_cell.angle_alpha   90.00
_cell.angle_beta   90.00
_cell.angle_gamma   90.00
#
_symmetry.space_group_name_H-M   'P 1'
#
loop_
_entity.id
_entity.type
_entity.pdbx_description
1 polymer ?
#
loop_
_entity_poly.entity_id
_entity_poly.type
_entity_poly.pdbx_seq_one_letter_code
_entity_poly.pdbx_strand_id
1 'polypeptide(L)'
;MRPFLIFGFASVLVVLTACGEPFAAAQKADTIESYEQYLKENPEGRFVIEASGRLEVLYLERAKAEETLEAYDAYLERFPEGAMRERALTERESFLYSWAKETNTAEGWQKYLDEYPKGKKKQRQHAKRMLEVHAYLPYLEVSPVRQEQINLAEDPEGPLNGWGFEADVTNNGDATITEMRLTIQYLSPEGGVLDEREWPIVAEYWTVPVEEERKVPMGPGQTRTWEWSTGDMPERWDRKVRLFVSRISLKEDG
;
A
#
# COMPACT_ATOMS: atom_id res chain seq x y z
N MET A 1 -69.33 23.67 -61.73
CA MET A 1 -69.06 22.35 -61.11
C MET A 1 -67.65 22.40 -60.52
N ARG A 2 -67.50 22.17 -59.21
CA ARG A 2 -66.24 22.04 -58.41
C ARG A 2 -65.33 20.90 -58.92
N PRO A 3 -64.08 20.67 -58.44
CA PRO A 3 -63.13 21.52 -57.68
C PRO A 3 -61.61 21.40 -58.04
N PHE A 4 -60.80 22.24 -57.38
CA PHE A 4 -59.43 22.11 -56.83
C PHE A 4 -58.64 20.77 -56.98
N LEU A 5 -57.31 20.86 -57.14
CA LEU A 5 -56.33 20.60 -56.06
C LEU A 5 -54.86 20.76 -56.51
N ILE A 6 -54.14 21.63 -55.81
CA ILE A 6 -52.68 21.74 -55.75
C ILE A 6 -52.20 20.63 -54.81
N PHE A 7 -51.18 19.86 -55.20
CA PHE A 7 -50.36 19.13 -54.23
C PHE A 7 -48.89 19.23 -54.62
N GLY A 8 -48.17 20.09 -53.89
CA GLY A 8 -46.72 20.08 -53.83
C GLY A 8 -46.27 18.85 -53.06
N PHE A 9 -45.31 18.11 -53.64
CA PHE A 9 -44.58 17.09 -52.92
C PHE A 9 -43.61 17.81 -51.97
N ALA A 10 -44.00 17.91 -50.70
CA ALA A 10 -43.11 18.24 -49.62
C ALA A 10 -42.08 17.11 -49.50
N SER A 11 -40.80 17.42 -49.76
CA SER A 11 -39.68 16.62 -49.27
C SER A 11 -39.78 16.54 -47.76
N VAL A 12 -40.20 15.38 -47.26
CA VAL A 12 -40.04 15.03 -45.85
C VAL A 12 -38.55 14.78 -45.62
N LEU A 13 -37.87 15.78 -45.08
CA LEU A 13 -36.54 15.62 -44.51
C LEU A 13 -36.68 14.71 -43.29
N VAL A 14 -36.18 13.49 -43.38
CA VAL A 14 -35.99 12.61 -42.22
C VAL A 14 -34.81 13.17 -41.42
N VAL A 15 -35.07 13.82 -40.30
CA VAL A 15 -34.05 14.22 -39.31
C VAL A 15 -34.40 13.59 -37.97
N LEU A 16 -34.14 12.30 -37.83
CA LEU A 16 -34.41 11.57 -36.58
C LEU A 16 -33.37 10.46 -36.31
N THR A 17 -32.07 10.74 -36.40
CA THR A 17 -31.02 9.83 -35.84
C THR A 17 -29.73 10.52 -35.33
N ALA A 18 -29.61 11.86 -35.32
CA ALA A 18 -28.32 12.49 -35.02
C ALA A 18 -27.92 12.58 -33.53
N CYS A 19 -28.85 12.44 -32.58
CA CYS A 19 -28.54 12.65 -31.15
C CYS A 19 -27.74 11.50 -30.48
N GLY A 20 -27.55 10.36 -31.15
CA GLY A 20 -26.81 9.21 -30.62
C GLY A 20 -25.38 9.07 -31.15
N GLU A 21 -25.07 9.61 -32.32
CA GLU A 21 -23.76 9.41 -32.97
C GLU A 21 -22.59 10.07 -32.21
N PRO A 22 -22.70 11.32 -31.70
CA PRO A 22 -21.59 11.94 -30.98
C PRO A 22 -21.23 11.19 -29.69
N PHE A 23 -22.24 10.68 -28.97
CA PHE A 23 -22.01 9.90 -27.76
C PHE A 23 -21.40 8.53 -28.08
N ALA A 24 -21.91 7.83 -29.10
CA ALA A 24 -21.36 6.55 -29.55
C ALA A 24 -19.90 6.70 -30.02
N ALA A 25 -19.55 7.83 -30.65
CA ALA A 25 -18.17 8.14 -31.02
C ALA A 25 -17.27 8.33 -29.79
N ALA A 26 -17.74 9.07 -28.76
CA ALA A 26 -17.03 9.20 -27.50
C ALA A 26 -16.86 7.84 -26.79
N GLN A 27 -17.91 7.03 -26.72
CA GLN A 27 -17.84 5.66 -26.16
C GLN A 27 -16.85 4.76 -26.91
N LYS A 28 -16.74 4.92 -28.24
CA LYS A 28 -15.80 4.14 -29.04
C LYS A 28 -14.34 4.56 -28.80
N ALA A 29 -14.10 5.86 -28.59
CA ALA A 29 -12.76 6.37 -28.29
C ALA A 29 -12.35 6.10 -26.84
N ASP A 30 -13.29 6.22 -25.91
CA ASP A 30 -13.15 5.98 -24.47
C ASP A 30 -11.97 6.73 -23.84
N THR A 31 -11.78 8.00 -24.25
CA THR A 31 -10.75 8.88 -23.70
C THR A 31 -11.34 10.10 -23.01
N ILE A 32 -10.57 10.68 -22.09
CA ILE A 32 -10.92 11.94 -21.40
C ILE A 32 -11.31 13.01 -22.42
N GLU A 33 -10.49 13.22 -23.46
CA GLU A 33 -10.69 14.25 -24.48
C GLU A 33 -11.99 14.03 -25.26
N SER A 34 -12.31 12.77 -25.57
CA SER A 34 -13.51 12.44 -26.34
C SER A 34 -14.80 12.72 -25.57
N TYR A 35 -14.81 12.42 -24.26
CA TYR A 35 -15.95 12.72 -23.39
C TYR A 35 -16.04 14.20 -23.02
N GLU A 36 -14.93 14.89 -22.80
CA GLU A 36 -14.92 16.35 -22.60
C GLU A 36 -15.48 17.08 -23.81
N GLN A 37 -15.06 16.70 -25.01
CA GLN A 37 -15.57 17.28 -26.25
C GLN A 37 -17.07 17.01 -26.39
N TYR A 38 -17.52 15.77 -26.15
CA TYR A 38 -18.93 15.41 -26.19
C TYR A 38 -19.77 16.29 -25.23
N LEU A 39 -19.34 16.42 -23.97
CA LEU A 39 -20.05 17.20 -22.96
C LEU A 39 -20.08 18.70 -23.28
N LYS A 40 -19.00 19.23 -23.86
CA LYS A 40 -18.92 20.62 -24.30
C LYS A 40 -19.88 20.91 -25.46
N GLU A 41 -19.99 20.00 -26.42
CA GLU A 41 -20.86 20.16 -27.60
C GLU A 41 -22.34 19.83 -27.31
N ASN A 42 -22.60 19.02 -26.27
CA ASN A 42 -23.94 18.50 -25.95
C ASN A 42 -24.31 18.74 -24.47
N PRO A 43 -24.31 20.00 -23.97
CA PRO A 43 -24.45 20.29 -22.54
C PRO A 43 -25.81 19.89 -21.93
N GLU A 44 -26.85 19.78 -22.75
CA GLU A 44 -28.20 19.33 -22.34
C GLU A 44 -28.56 17.98 -23.01
N GLY A 45 -27.57 17.26 -23.51
CA GLY A 45 -27.75 15.98 -24.19
C GLY A 45 -28.28 14.88 -23.26
N ARG A 46 -29.10 13.98 -23.80
CA ARG A 46 -29.65 12.84 -23.04
C ARG A 46 -28.60 11.92 -22.40
N PHE A 47 -27.34 11.95 -22.86
CA PHE A 47 -26.25 11.13 -22.33
C PHE A 47 -25.25 11.93 -21.47
N VAL A 48 -25.55 13.17 -21.08
CA VAL A 48 -24.65 14.00 -20.25
C VAL A 48 -24.28 13.30 -18.94
N ILE A 49 -25.23 12.66 -18.27
CA ILE A 49 -24.98 11.94 -17.02
C ILE A 49 -24.05 10.73 -17.25
N GLU A 50 -24.30 9.95 -18.30
CA GLU A 50 -23.50 8.77 -18.62
C GLU A 50 -22.07 9.16 -19.04
N ALA A 51 -21.93 10.17 -19.90
CA ALA A 51 -20.65 10.72 -20.33
C ALA A 51 -19.87 11.33 -19.16
N SER A 52 -20.51 12.10 -18.28
CA SER A 52 -19.85 12.68 -17.10
C SER A 52 -19.38 11.60 -16.13
N GLY A 53 -20.20 10.57 -15.90
CA GLY A 53 -19.84 9.43 -15.06
C GLY A 53 -18.64 8.66 -15.61
N ARG A 54 -18.60 8.37 -16.92
CA ARG A 54 -17.45 7.71 -17.53
C ARG A 54 -16.20 8.59 -17.52
N LEU A 55 -16.35 9.89 -17.80
CA LEU A 55 -15.26 10.86 -17.72
C LEU A 55 -14.63 10.90 -16.33
N GLU A 56 -15.45 10.96 -15.28
CA GLU A 56 -14.96 10.92 -13.89
C GLU A 56 -14.16 9.64 -13.61
N VAL A 57 -14.64 8.47 -14.07
CA VAL A 57 -13.93 7.20 -13.93
C VAL A 57 -12.56 7.24 -14.62
N LEU A 58 -12.49 7.74 -15.86
CA LEU A 58 -11.24 7.85 -16.60
C LEU A 58 -10.24 8.78 -15.90
N TYR A 59 -10.71 9.87 -15.31
CA TYR A 59 -9.85 10.75 -14.52
C TYR A 59 -9.31 10.07 -13.24
N LEU A 60 -10.11 9.26 -12.55
CA LEU A 60 -9.62 8.48 -11.41
C LEU A 60 -8.65 7.36 -11.83
N GLU A 61 -8.91 6.71 -12.97
CA GLU A 61 -7.99 5.72 -13.56
C GLU A 61 -6.64 6.35 -13.90
N ARG A 62 -6.64 7.56 -14.45
CA ARG A 62 -5.43 8.35 -14.68
C ARG A 62 -4.71 8.67 -13.37
N ALA A 63 -5.41 9.14 -12.34
CA ALA A 63 -4.80 9.44 -11.05
C ALA A 63 -4.11 8.21 -10.43
N LYS A 64 -4.70 7.03 -10.57
CA LYS A 64 -4.08 5.76 -10.17
C LYS A 64 -2.82 5.44 -10.95
N ALA A 65 -2.86 5.59 -12.27
CA ALA A 65 -1.74 5.24 -13.14
C ALA A 65 -0.54 6.16 -12.95
N GLU A 66 -0.76 7.40 -12.53
CA GLU A 66 0.31 8.35 -12.23
C GLU A 66 0.98 8.08 -10.88
N GLU A 67 0.36 7.31 -9.98
CA GLU A 67 0.94 6.90 -8.69
C GLU A 67 1.56 8.07 -7.89
N THR A 68 0.83 9.20 -7.80
CA THR A 68 1.23 10.37 -7.00
C THR A 68 0.07 10.93 -6.19
N LEU A 69 0.37 11.62 -5.07
CA LEU A 69 -0.65 12.33 -4.30
C LEU A 69 -1.27 13.47 -5.10
N GLU A 70 -0.43 14.16 -5.88
CA GLU A 70 -0.80 15.30 -6.71
C GLU A 70 -1.86 14.92 -7.75
N ALA A 71 -1.77 13.72 -8.34
CA ALA A 71 -2.77 13.25 -9.29
C ALA A 71 -4.12 12.95 -8.63
N TYR A 72 -4.13 12.37 -7.42
CA TYR A 72 -5.35 12.21 -6.64
C TYR A 72 -5.94 13.55 -6.20
N ASP A 73 -5.09 14.50 -5.81
CA ASP A 73 -5.50 15.85 -5.41
C ASP A 73 -6.13 16.62 -6.58
N ALA A 74 -5.53 16.54 -7.77
CA ALA A 74 -6.08 17.11 -9.00
C ALA A 74 -7.43 16.49 -9.37
N TYR A 75 -7.59 15.17 -9.19
CA TYR A 75 -8.90 14.51 -9.36
C TYR A 75 -9.93 15.04 -8.35
N LEU A 76 -9.57 15.16 -7.07
CA LEU A 76 -10.48 15.61 -6.00
C LEU A 76 -10.88 17.08 -6.15
N GLU A 77 -9.98 17.93 -6.65
CA GLU A 77 -10.26 19.32 -6.99
C GLU A 77 -11.23 19.41 -8.19
N ARG A 78 -11.05 18.54 -9.19
CA ARG A 78 -11.89 18.53 -10.40
C ARG A 78 -13.29 17.98 -10.15
N PHE A 79 -13.43 17.01 -9.24
CA PHE A 79 -14.70 16.34 -8.93
C PHE A 79 -15.04 16.45 -7.43
N PRO A 80 -15.25 17.68 -6.90
CA PRO A 80 -15.43 17.90 -5.47
C PRO A 80 -16.71 17.28 -4.89
N GLU A 81 -17.71 17.03 -5.76
CA GLU A 81 -18.99 16.36 -5.45
C GLU A 81 -19.20 15.12 -6.35
N GLY A 82 -18.12 14.60 -6.95
CA GLY A 82 -18.17 13.48 -7.88
C GLY A 82 -18.61 12.16 -7.23
N ALA A 83 -19.19 11.26 -8.03
CA ALA A 83 -19.69 9.97 -7.53
C ALA A 83 -18.55 9.04 -7.06
N MET A 84 -17.33 9.25 -7.58
CA MET A 84 -16.14 8.47 -7.25
C MET A 84 -15.24 9.17 -6.20
N ARG A 85 -15.65 10.33 -5.67
CA ARG A 85 -14.90 11.12 -4.67
C ARG A 85 -14.45 10.30 -3.46
N GLU A 86 -15.36 9.57 -2.81
CA GLU A 86 -15.04 8.78 -1.61
C GLU A 86 -14.07 7.63 -1.92
N ARG A 87 -14.19 7.05 -3.12
CA ARG A 87 -13.25 6.04 -3.61
C ARG A 87 -11.86 6.65 -3.78
N ALA A 88 -11.75 7.82 -4.41
CA ALA A 88 -10.48 8.51 -4.60
C ALA A 88 -9.81 8.90 -3.27
N LEU A 89 -10.58 9.38 -2.29
CA LEU A 89 -10.05 9.65 -0.94
C LEU A 89 -9.47 8.39 -0.29
N THR A 90 -10.18 7.26 -0.42
CA THR A 90 -9.75 5.97 0.13
C THR A 90 -8.49 5.44 -0.57
N GLU A 91 -8.40 5.61 -1.87
CA GLU A 91 -7.26 5.17 -2.68
C GLU A 91 -6.05 6.07 -2.44
N ARG A 92 -6.22 7.39 -2.34
CA ARG A 92 -5.17 8.34 -1.94
C ARG A 92 -4.61 8.01 -0.55
N GLU A 93 -5.46 7.71 0.43
CA GLU A 93 -5.01 7.27 1.77
C GLU A 93 -4.17 6.00 1.67
N SER A 94 -4.65 5.03 0.89
CA SER A 94 -3.99 3.73 0.72
C SER A 94 -2.66 3.88 -0.02
N PHE A 95 -2.56 4.84 -0.94
CA PHE A 95 -1.33 5.21 -1.62
C PHE A 95 -0.32 5.83 -0.63
N LEU A 96 -0.70 6.87 0.13
CA LEU A 96 0.22 7.49 1.09
C LEU A 96 0.73 6.50 2.14
N TYR A 97 -0.14 5.63 2.64
CA TYR A 97 0.26 4.59 3.58
C TYR A 97 1.24 3.57 2.96
N SER A 98 1.01 3.17 1.71
CA SER A 98 1.91 2.27 0.98
C SER A 98 3.27 2.91 0.73
N TRP A 99 3.28 4.19 0.34
CA TRP A 99 4.50 4.98 0.17
C TRP A 99 5.28 5.13 1.49
N ALA A 100 4.60 5.38 2.61
CA ALA A 100 5.23 5.42 3.93
C ALA A 100 5.83 4.06 4.34
N LYS A 101 5.17 2.94 4.00
CA LYS A 101 5.71 1.59 4.17
C LYS A 101 6.97 1.34 3.33
N GLU A 102 6.95 1.75 2.07
CA GLU A 102 8.03 1.50 1.12
C GLU A 102 9.27 2.33 1.44
N THR A 103 9.09 3.63 1.68
CA THR A 103 10.18 4.51 2.10
C THR A 103 10.69 4.18 3.49
N ASN A 104 9.79 3.74 4.38
CA ASN A 104 10.06 3.39 5.77
C ASN A 104 10.95 4.41 6.48
N THR A 105 10.54 5.68 6.43
CA THR A 105 11.22 6.80 7.10
C THR A 105 10.33 7.43 8.17
N ALA A 106 10.92 8.06 9.19
CA ALA A 106 10.15 8.78 10.20
C ALA A 106 9.26 9.86 9.56
N GLU A 107 9.80 10.59 8.58
CA GLU A 107 9.10 11.63 7.84
C GLU A 107 7.89 11.06 7.07
N GLY A 108 8.05 9.90 6.42
CA GLY A 108 6.97 9.26 5.68
C GLY A 108 5.83 8.79 6.57
N TRP A 109 6.16 8.18 7.72
CA TRP A 109 5.17 7.79 8.72
C TRP A 109 4.45 8.97 9.35
N GLN A 110 5.19 10.04 9.66
CA GLN A 110 4.63 11.28 10.21
C GLN A 110 3.66 11.94 9.20
N LYS A 111 4.05 12.05 7.93
CA LYS A 111 3.21 12.59 6.86
C LYS A 111 1.87 11.85 6.75
N TYR A 112 1.88 10.51 6.82
CA TYR A 112 0.64 9.73 6.83
C TYR A 112 -0.27 10.07 8.02
N LEU A 113 0.29 10.22 9.23
CA LEU A 113 -0.48 10.56 10.42
C LEU A 113 -1.04 11.98 10.38
N ASP A 114 -0.29 12.92 9.81
CA ASP A 114 -0.68 14.33 9.68
C ASP A 114 -1.80 14.53 8.66
N GLU A 115 -1.73 13.86 7.51
CA GLU A 115 -2.76 13.95 6.47
C GLU A 115 -4.01 13.12 6.81
N TYR A 116 -3.85 12.02 7.56
CA TYR A 116 -4.95 11.11 7.90
C TYR A 116 -5.12 10.88 9.41
N PRO A 117 -5.36 11.94 10.22
CA PRO A 117 -5.53 11.80 11.68
C PRO A 117 -6.74 10.94 12.07
N LYS A 118 -7.73 10.83 11.16
CA LYS A 118 -8.94 10.00 11.29
C LYS A 118 -9.01 8.82 10.31
N GLY A 119 -7.88 8.44 9.69
CA GLY A 119 -7.82 7.37 8.68
C GLY A 119 -8.16 5.96 9.20
N LYS A 120 -7.62 4.91 8.57
CA LYS A 120 -7.79 3.52 9.02
C LYS A 120 -7.05 3.29 10.34
N LYS A 121 -7.77 2.88 11.40
CA LYS A 121 -7.20 2.71 12.77
C LYS A 121 -5.93 1.85 12.79
N LYS A 122 -5.93 0.70 12.11
CA LYS A 122 -4.79 -0.23 12.06
C LYS A 122 -3.55 0.42 11.41
N GLN A 123 -3.76 1.19 10.34
CA GLN A 123 -2.67 1.87 9.63
C GLN A 123 -2.06 2.98 10.51
N ARG A 124 -2.88 3.78 11.19
CA ARG A 124 -2.39 4.78 12.16
C ARG A 124 -1.62 4.15 13.31
N GLN A 125 -2.12 3.03 13.86
CA GLN A 125 -1.41 2.31 14.92
C GLN A 125 -0.06 1.78 14.45
N HIS A 126 0.01 1.29 13.22
CA HIS A 126 1.27 0.87 12.62
C HIS A 126 2.23 2.06 12.43
N ALA A 127 1.78 3.16 11.83
CA ALA A 127 2.61 4.34 11.61
C ALA A 127 3.17 4.90 12.93
N LYS A 128 2.37 4.99 13.99
CA LYS A 128 2.83 5.39 15.34
C LYS A 128 3.92 4.47 15.87
N ARG A 129 3.71 3.15 15.78
CA ARG A 129 4.73 2.16 16.17
C ARG A 129 6.02 2.34 15.39
N MET A 130 5.93 2.62 14.09
CA MET A 130 7.13 2.84 13.29
C MET A 130 7.85 4.15 13.66
N LEU A 131 7.13 5.20 14.09
CA LEU A 131 7.78 6.38 14.66
C LEU A 131 8.54 6.06 15.95
N GLU A 132 7.97 5.22 16.83
CA GLU A 132 8.65 4.75 18.05
C GLU A 132 9.92 3.95 17.71
N VAL A 133 9.84 3.08 16.69
CA VAL A 133 11.01 2.35 16.17
C VAL A 133 12.06 3.34 15.65
N HIS A 134 11.69 4.23 14.73
CA HIS A 134 12.62 5.19 14.12
C HIS A 134 13.27 6.14 15.14
N ALA A 135 12.55 6.49 16.20
CA ALA A 135 13.11 7.29 17.29
C ALA A 135 14.26 6.58 18.02
N TYR A 136 14.27 5.25 18.04
CA TYR A 136 15.29 4.46 18.74
C TYR A 136 16.30 3.74 17.81
N LEU A 137 16.00 3.61 16.51
CA LEU A 137 16.87 2.96 15.53
C LEU A 137 18.33 3.46 15.55
N PRO A 138 18.64 4.77 15.70
CA PRO A 138 20.03 5.23 15.77
C PRO A 138 20.85 4.67 16.94
N TYR A 139 20.19 4.13 17.97
CA TYR A 139 20.81 3.52 19.14
C TYR A 139 20.90 1.99 19.04
N LEU A 140 20.52 1.41 17.90
CA LEU A 140 20.60 -0.02 17.67
C LEU A 140 21.66 -0.32 16.61
N GLU A 141 22.44 -1.35 16.87
CA GLU A 141 23.28 -1.98 15.86
C GLU A 141 22.71 -3.36 15.56
N VAL A 142 22.41 -3.63 14.28
CA VAL A 142 21.95 -4.94 13.79
C VAL A 142 22.99 -5.45 12.81
N SER A 143 23.57 -6.61 13.09
CA SER A 143 24.55 -7.22 12.20
C SER A 143 23.90 -7.63 10.87
N PRO A 144 24.69 -7.78 9.78
CA PRO A 144 24.21 -8.48 8.60
C PRO A 144 23.63 -9.85 8.95
N VAL A 145 22.59 -10.26 8.24
CA VAL A 145 21.97 -11.57 8.44
C VAL A 145 22.94 -12.66 8.02
N ARG A 146 23.25 -13.55 8.95
CA ARG A 146 23.91 -14.83 8.67
C ARG A 146 22.84 -15.84 8.36
N GLN A 147 23.03 -16.63 7.31
CA GLN A 147 22.07 -17.65 6.90
C GLN A 147 22.77 -18.94 6.50
N GLU A 148 22.20 -20.06 6.89
CA GLU A 148 22.73 -21.38 6.59
C GLU A 148 21.61 -22.41 6.38
N GLN A 149 21.94 -23.47 5.65
CA GLN A 149 21.04 -24.62 5.54
C GLN A 149 21.19 -25.47 6.79
N ILE A 150 20.08 -25.79 7.43
CA ILE A 150 20.03 -26.52 8.69
C ILE A 150 19.18 -27.79 8.55
N ASN A 151 19.44 -28.77 9.40
CA ASN A 151 18.48 -29.82 9.64
C ASN A 151 17.46 -29.32 10.67
N LEU A 152 16.18 -29.26 10.28
CA LEU A 152 15.10 -28.87 11.18
C LEU A 152 14.68 -30.00 12.12
N ALA A 153 14.99 -31.25 11.77
CA ALA A 153 14.94 -32.34 12.72
C ALA A 153 16.17 -32.25 13.62
N GLU A 154 16.00 -32.47 14.93
CA GLU A 154 17.09 -32.61 15.91
C GLU A 154 17.90 -33.91 15.69
N ASP A 155 18.06 -34.34 14.43
CA ASP A 155 18.79 -35.52 13.97
C ASP A 155 20.09 -35.07 13.29
N PRO A 156 21.27 -35.32 13.88
CA PRO A 156 22.54 -34.90 13.29
C PRO A 156 22.83 -35.46 11.88
N GLU A 157 22.19 -36.57 11.49
CA GLU A 157 22.40 -37.23 10.20
C GLU A 157 21.27 -36.98 9.18
N GLY A 158 20.21 -36.28 9.59
CA GLY A 158 19.06 -36.01 8.72
C GLY A 158 19.33 -34.95 7.64
N PRO A 159 18.38 -34.78 6.69
CA PRO A 159 18.57 -33.87 5.57
C PRO A 159 18.57 -32.41 6.00
N LEU A 160 19.39 -31.58 5.33
CA LEU A 160 19.34 -30.11 5.46
C LEU A 160 18.08 -29.55 4.78
N ASN A 161 16.94 -29.73 5.43
CA ASN A 161 15.60 -29.44 4.94
C ASN A 161 15.06 -28.07 5.37
N GLY A 162 15.88 -27.22 5.98
CA GLY A 162 15.50 -25.87 6.36
C GLY A 162 16.59 -24.84 6.21
N TRP A 163 16.22 -23.62 6.61
CA TRP A 163 17.10 -22.47 6.65
C TRP A 163 17.08 -21.85 8.05
N GLY A 164 18.27 -21.61 8.59
CA GLY A 164 18.51 -20.81 9.78
C GLY A 164 18.94 -19.41 9.39
N PHE A 165 18.46 -18.42 10.14
CA PHE A 165 18.79 -17.01 10.01
C PHE A 165 19.14 -16.45 11.37
N GLU A 166 20.25 -15.73 11.43
CA GLU A 166 20.73 -15.11 12.64
C GLU A 166 21.21 -13.68 12.41
N ALA A 167 21.00 -12.81 13.39
CA ALA A 167 21.62 -11.50 13.43
C ALA A 167 21.84 -11.06 14.87
N ASP A 168 23.00 -10.50 15.16
CA ASP A 168 23.29 -9.92 16.46
C ASP A 168 22.67 -8.52 16.52
N VAL A 169 22.00 -8.23 17.63
CA VAL A 169 21.42 -6.91 17.90
C VAL A 169 22.02 -6.38 19.19
N THR A 170 22.62 -5.20 19.12
CA THR A 170 23.20 -4.49 20.26
C THR A 170 22.38 -3.25 20.59
N ASN A 171 21.98 -3.13 21.86
CA ASN A 171 21.38 -1.91 22.39
C ASN A 171 22.47 -0.92 22.82
N ASN A 172 22.82 0.02 21.96
CA ASN A 172 23.79 1.07 22.27
C ASN A 172 23.16 2.30 22.94
N GLY A 173 21.85 2.28 23.18
CA GLY A 173 21.13 3.34 23.90
C GLY A 173 21.18 3.17 25.41
N ASP A 174 20.60 4.13 26.12
CA ASP A 174 20.54 4.21 27.58
C ASP A 174 19.25 3.63 28.17
N ALA A 175 18.24 3.37 27.35
CA ALA A 175 16.98 2.77 27.78
C ALA A 175 17.05 1.24 27.82
N THR A 176 16.28 0.65 28.73
CA THR A 176 16.03 -0.80 28.74
C THR A 176 14.90 -1.14 27.77
N ILE A 177 15.14 -2.07 26.87
CA ILE A 177 14.15 -2.58 25.92
C ILE A 177 13.37 -3.72 26.57
N THR A 178 12.04 -3.61 26.61
CA THR A 178 11.14 -4.62 27.17
C THR A 178 10.45 -5.45 26.09
N GLU A 179 10.37 -4.92 24.88
CA GLU A 179 9.92 -5.64 23.69
C GLU A 179 10.73 -5.17 22.48
N MET A 180 11.19 -6.11 21.67
CA MET A 180 11.73 -5.84 20.35
C MET A 180 11.44 -7.00 19.43
N ARG A 181 10.87 -6.68 18.27
CA ARG A 181 10.58 -7.66 17.22
C ARG A 181 11.28 -7.26 15.94
N LEU A 182 11.83 -8.25 15.28
CA LEU A 182 12.43 -8.09 13.97
C LEU A 182 11.56 -8.80 12.94
N THR A 183 11.45 -8.18 11.78
CA THR A 183 10.78 -8.76 10.62
C THR A 183 11.81 -9.13 9.58
N ILE A 184 11.83 -10.41 9.20
CA ILE A 184 12.57 -10.91 8.05
C ILE A 184 11.64 -10.95 6.85
N GLN A 185 12.06 -10.32 5.75
CA GLN A 185 11.41 -10.38 4.45
C GLN A 185 12.23 -11.24 3.51
N TYR A 186 11.58 -12.21 2.86
CA TYR A 186 12.14 -13.03 1.80
C TYR A 186 11.91 -12.33 0.47
N LEU A 187 12.99 -12.11 -0.29
CA LEU A 187 12.92 -11.28 -1.50
C LEU A 187 13.04 -12.14 -2.78
N SER A 188 12.39 -11.67 -3.84
CA SER A 188 12.57 -12.19 -5.19
C SER A 188 13.90 -11.71 -5.79
N PRO A 189 14.35 -12.29 -6.91
CA PRO A 189 15.52 -11.79 -7.63
C PRO A 189 15.46 -10.31 -7.96
N GLU A 190 14.26 -9.81 -8.25
CA GLU A 190 13.95 -8.42 -8.60
C GLU A 190 13.82 -7.51 -7.37
N GLY A 191 13.92 -8.06 -6.15
CA GLY A 191 13.83 -7.31 -4.89
C GLY A 191 12.40 -7.15 -4.35
N GLY A 192 11.40 -7.77 -4.98
CA GLY A 192 10.02 -7.79 -4.49
C GLY A 192 9.89 -8.66 -3.24
N VAL A 193 9.04 -8.25 -2.28
CA VAL A 193 8.77 -9.04 -1.07
C VAL A 193 7.88 -10.23 -1.44
N LEU A 194 8.37 -11.45 -1.21
CA LEU A 194 7.64 -12.71 -1.46
C LEU A 194 6.88 -13.18 -0.23
N ASP A 195 7.48 -13.02 0.94
CA ASP A 195 6.89 -13.39 2.24
C ASP A 195 7.59 -12.62 3.37
N GLU A 196 6.96 -12.51 4.53
CA GLU A 196 7.52 -11.88 5.72
C GLU A 196 7.17 -12.63 7.01
N ARG A 197 8.11 -12.65 7.96
CA ARG A 197 7.93 -13.25 9.29
C ARG A 197 8.42 -12.30 10.35
N GLU A 198 7.65 -12.15 11.41
CA GLU A 198 8.00 -11.31 12.56
C GLU A 198 8.30 -12.23 13.75
N TRP A 199 9.46 -12.01 14.38
CA TRP A 199 9.91 -12.84 15.50
C TRP A 199 10.61 -11.99 16.57
N PRO A 200 10.33 -12.20 17.88
CA PRO A 200 10.88 -11.37 18.94
C PRO A 200 12.34 -11.71 19.24
N ILE A 201 13.16 -10.70 19.54
CA ILE A 201 14.45 -10.88 20.24
C ILE A 201 14.33 -10.57 21.73
N VAL A 202 13.38 -9.69 22.08
CA VAL A 202 12.99 -9.39 23.46
C VAL A 202 11.46 -9.36 23.51
N ALA A 203 10.86 -10.09 24.44
CA ALA A 203 9.43 -10.10 24.69
C ALA A 203 9.18 -10.46 26.17
N GLU A 204 9.29 -9.45 27.05
CA GLU A 204 9.07 -9.61 28.49
C GLU A 204 7.70 -10.24 28.79
N TYR A 205 6.69 -9.90 27.99
CA TYR A 205 5.35 -10.47 28.06
C TYR A 205 4.98 -11.11 26.72
N TRP A 206 4.95 -12.45 26.67
CA TRP A 206 4.52 -13.21 25.51
C TRP A 206 3.57 -14.35 25.90
N THR A 207 2.51 -14.57 25.12
CA THR A 207 1.48 -15.58 25.41
C THR A 207 1.79 -16.98 24.89
N VAL A 208 2.77 -17.11 24.00
CA VAL A 208 3.24 -18.38 23.43
C VAL A 208 4.54 -18.80 24.13
N PRO A 209 4.87 -20.10 24.24
CA PRO A 209 6.19 -20.51 24.68
C PRO A 209 7.28 -19.90 23.79
N VAL A 210 8.18 -19.15 24.41
CA VAL A 210 9.44 -18.65 23.86
C VAL A 210 10.52 -18.96 24.86
N GLU A 211 11.77 -19.00 24.40
CA GLU A 211 12.94 -19.22 25.24
C GLU A 211 12.96 -18.19 26.39
N GLU A 212 13.28 -18.64 27.61
CA GLU A 212 13.22 -17.80 28.81
C GLU A 212 14.14 -16.56 28.68
N GLU A 213 15.25 -16.71 27.96
CA GLU A 213 16.19 -15.63 27.64
C GLU A 213 15.52 -14.48 26.88
N ARG A 214 14.55 -14.76 26.00
CA ARG A 214 13.82 -13.73 25.26
C ARG A 214 12.87 -12.94 26.16
N LYS A 215 12.45 -13.49 27.30
CA LYS A 215 11.60 -12.79 28.28
C LYS A 215 12.39 -11.81 29.14
N VAL A 216 13.72 -11.87 29.13
CA VAL A 216 14.56 -10.94 29.89
C VAL A 216 14.62 -9.60 29.15
N PRO A 217 14.31 -8.44 29.75
CA PRO A 217 14.52 -7.14 29.11
C PRO A 217 15.99 -6.92 28.70
N MET A 218 16.23 -6.26 27.57
CA MET A 218 17.58 -5.98 27.06
C MET A 218 18.04 -4.59 27.53
N GLY A 219 18.98 -4.57 28.48
CA GLY A 219 19.54 -3.35 29.03
C GLY A 219 20.55 -2.65 28.10
N PRO A 220 21.02 -1.45 28.48
CA PRO A 220 22.09 -0.74 27.78
C PRO A 220 23.36 -1.56 27.61
N GLY A 221 23.98 -1.48 26.44
CA GLY A 221 25.22 -2.17 26.06
C GLY A 221 25.09 -3.68 25.86
N GLN A 222 23.89 -4.25 26.00
CA GLN A 222 23.69 -5.69 25.79
C GLN A 222 23.57 -6.03 24.30
N THR A 223 24.16 -7.16 23.93
CA THR A 223 24.00 -7.80 22.62
C THR A 223 23.26 -9.12 22.79
N ARG A 224 22.34 -9.42 21.88
CA ARG A 224 21.73 -10.77 21.76
C ARG A 224 21.64 -11.18 20.30
N THR A 225 21.62 -12.49 20.08
CA THR A 225 21.37 -13.08 18.77
C THR A 225 19.86 -13.23 18.56
N TRP A 226 19.34 -12.59 17.51
CA TRP A 226 18.04 -12.93 16.97
C TRP A 226 18.19 -14.15 16.08
N GLU A 227 17.37 -15.17 16.31
CA GLU A 227 17.43 -16.44 15.58
C GLU A 227 16.03 -16.84 15.10
N TRP A 228 15.96 -17.27 13.84
CA TRP A 228 14.75 -17.78 13.20
C TRP A 228 15.09 -18.91 12.23
N SER A 229 14.30 -19.98 12.26
CA SER A 229 14.46 -21.14 11.38
C SER A 229 13.14 -21.55 10.74
N THR A 230 13.17 -21.98 9.48
CA THR A 230 11.98 -22.47 8.78
C THR A 230 12.31 -23.38 7.60
N GLY A 231 11.41 -24.31 7.28
CA GLY A 231 11.46 -25.16 6.09
C GLY A 231 10.59 -24.65 4.94
N ASP A 232 9.73 -23.68 5.19
CA ASP A 232 8.72 -23.20 4.25
C ASP A 232 9.25 -21.98 3.48
N MET A 233 10.08 -22.25 2.47
CA MET A 233 10.64 -21.20 1.61
C MET A 233 9.71 -20.83 0.44
N PRO A 234 9.53 -19.54 0.13
CA PRO A 234 8.77 -19.13 -1.04
C PRO A 234 9.40 -19.64 -2.35
N GLU A 235 8.59 -20.11 -3.31
CA GLU A 235 9.05 -20.73 -4.56
C GLU A 235 10.04 -19.88 -5.37
N ARG A 236 9.89 -18.54 -5.35
CA ARG A 236 10.72 -17.60 -6.10
C ARG A 236 11.89 -17.02 -5.31
N TRP A 237 12.14 -17.49 -4.09
CA TRP A 237 13.16 -16.92 -3.22
C TRP A 237 14.58 -17.26 -3.72
N ASP A 238 15.43 -16.26 -3.88
CA ASP A 238 16.80 -16.40 -4.40
C ASP A 238 17.87 -16.24 -3.31
N ARG A 239 17.51 -16.57 -2.06
CA ARG A 239 18.35 -16.41 -0.87
C ARG A 239 18.56 -14.98 -0.41
N LYS A 240 17.89 -13.99 -1.03
CA LYS A 240 17.90 -12.60 -0.54
C LYS A 240 16.91 -12.41 0.60
N VAL A 241 17.38 -11.74 1.65
CA VAL A 241 16.54 -11.35 2.79
C VAL A 241 16.76 -9.89 3.16
N ARG A 242 15.75 -9.28 3.78
CA ARG A 242 15.86 -8.00 4.46
C ARG A 242 15.39 -8.18 5.89
N LEU A 243 16.21 -7.80 6.86
CA LEU A 243 15.87 -7.83 8.28
C LEU A 243 15.77 -6.39 8.79
N PHE A 244 14.73 -6.08 9.55
CA PHE A 244 14.56 -4.76 10.18
C PHE A 244 13.79 -4.88 11.49
N VAL A 245 14.00 -3.92 12.39
CA VAL A 245 13.21 -3.79 13.62
C VAL A 245 11.83 -3.27 13.24
N SER A 246 10.77 -4.01 13.60
CA SER A 246 9.38 -3.70 13.26
C SER A 246 8.55 -3.29 14.47
N ARG A 247 9.10 -3.46 15.67
CA ARG A 247 8.52 -3.05 16.94
C ARG A 247 9.59 -2.88 17.99
N ILE A 248 9.42 -1.85 18.82
CA ILE A 248 10.19 -1.64 20.03
C ILE A 248 9.29 -1.10 21.13
N SER A 249 9.51 -1.53 22.36
CA SER A 249 8.96 -0.94 23.58
C SER A 249 10.10 -0.78 24.57
N LEU A 250 10.19 0.40 25.18
CA LEU A 250 11.17 0.72 26.19
C LEU A 250 10.50 0.66 27.57
N LYS A 251 11.29 0.35 28.60
CA LYS A 251 10.83 0.46 29.99
C LYS A 251 10.59 1.93 30.30
N GLU A 252 9.41 2.28 30.81
CA GLU A 252 9.14 3.63 31.29
C GLU A 252 10.01 3.91 32.51
N ASP A 253 10.63 5.10 32.55
CA ASP A 253 11.29 5.60 33.75
C ASP A 253 10.20 5.87 34.80
N GLY A 254 10.24 5.11 35.89
CA GLY A 254 9.28 5.21 37.01
C GLY A 254 9.49 6.43 37.89
#